data_AF-A0A7Y8LLM8-F1
#
_entry.id   AF-A0A7Y8LLM8-F1
#
_cell.length_a   1.000
_cell.length_b   1.000
_cell.length_c   1.000
_cell.angle_alpha   90.00
_cell.angle_beta   90.00
_cell.angle_gamma   90.00
#
_symmetry.space_group_name_H-M   'P 1'
#
loop_
_entity.id
_entity.type
_entity.pdbx_description
1 polymer ?
#
loop_
_entity_poly.entity_id
_entity_poly.type
_entity_poly.pdbx_seq_one_letter_code
_entity_poly.pdbx_strand_id
1 'polypeptide(L)'
;MRKFLFLNMVFPTVLLLTVFCPLVLAEEVSVVRLQGAIMELDLKKNILIVNERVFVCDQKTTFHNEKGVPVGIEKLRVKSWVYIEGERDEARKRLVAKKIYLLPRYIGRKERRLYPFIPRED
;
A
#
# COMPACT_ATOMS: atom_id res chain seq x y z
N MET A 1 60.09 35.17 2.50
CA MET A 1 58.78 35.50 1.89
C MET A 1 57.82 34.35 2.12
N ARG A 2 57.03 34.48 3.19
CA ARG A 2 55.94 33.57 3.60
C ARG A 2 54.64 34.03 2.95
N LYS A 3 53.69 33.13 2.77
CA LYS A 3 52.28 33.32 2.32
C LYS A 3 52.01 33.06 0.83
N PHE A 4 52.18 31.85 0.31
CA PHE A 4 51.54 31.48 -0.97
C PHE A 4 51.32 29.97 -1.19
N LEU A 5 51.26 29.15 -0.14
CA LEU A 5 51.12 27.68 -0.30
C LEU A 5 50.01 27.03 0.55
N PHE A 6 49.19 27.81 1.27
CA PHE A 6 48.13 27.24 2.12
C PHE A 6 46.70 27.42 1.57
N LEU A 7 46.51 28.07 0.42
CA LEU A 7 45.16 28.38 -0.08
C LEU A 7 44.58 27.33 -1.04
N ASN A 8 45.40 26.42 -1.59
CA ASN A 8 44.98 25.47 -2.63
C ASN A 8 44.76 24.04 -2.12
N MET A 9 44.91 23.78 -0.82
CA MET A 9 44.80 22.42 -0.25
C MET A 9 43.57 22.22 0.64
N VAL A 10 42.70 23.21 0.76
CA VAL A 10 41.45 23.14 1.55
C VAL A 10 40.22 22.91 0.66
N PHE A 11 40.34 23.16 -0.64
CA PHE A 11 39.25 23.02 -1.60
C PHE A 11 38.86 21.56 -1.97
N PRO A 12 39.77 20.55 -2.01
CA PRO A 12 39.35 19.22 -2.43
C PRO A 12 38.64 18.43 -1.32
N THR A 13 38.76 18.86 -0.06
CA THR A 13 38.17 18.15 1.09
C THR A 13 36.70 18.50 1.33
N VAL A 14 36.25 19.69 0.94
CA VAL A 14 34.84 20.09 1.08
C VAL A 14 33.96 19.48 -0.03
N LEU A 15 34.53 19.20 -1.21
CA LEU A 15 33.82 18.58 -2.32
C LEU A 15 33.54 17.07 -2.09
N LEU A 16 34.28 16.42 -1.19
CA LEU A 16 34.10 14.99 -0.91
C LEU A 16 32.92 14.70 0.04
N LEU A 17 32.44 15.69 0.80
CA LEU A 17 31.37 15.52 1.78
C LEU A 17 29.96 15.67 1.20
N THR A 18 29.81 16.20 -0.01
CA THR A 18 28.50 16.29 -0.69
C THR A 18 28.16 15.05 -1.52
N VAL A 19 29.10 14.09 -1.63
CA VAL A 19 28.91 12.82 -2.36
C VAL A 19 28.28 11.73 -1.47
N PHE A 20 28.02 12.00 -0.19
CA PHE A 20 27.15 11.16 0.62
C PHE A 20 25.68 11.43 0.27
N CYS A 21 25.34 10.96 -0.92
CA CYS A 21 24.02 10.63 -1.39
C CYS A 21 23.27 9.88 -0.26
N PRO A 22 22.17 10.41 0.30
CA PRO A 22 21.21 9.51 0.91
C PRO A 22 20.66 8.66 -0.23
N LEU A 23 21.18 7.44 -0.35
CA LEU A 23 20.47 6.32 -0.95
C LEU A 23 19.17 6.19 -0.17
N VAL A 24 18.16 6.95 -0.57
CA VAL A 24 16.78 6.69 -0.21
C VAL A 24 16.49 5.34 -0.84
N LEU A 25 16.72 4.28 -0.08
CA LEU A 25 16.20 2.95 -0.36
C LEU A 25 14.68 3.11 -0.39
N ALA A 26 14.14 3.30 -1.59
CA ALA A 26 12.73 3.12 -1.85
C ALA A 26 12.47 1.64 -1.59
N GLU A 27 12.01 1.33 -0.38
CA GLU A 27 11.49 0.02 -0.04
C GLU A 27 10.37 -0.27 -1.04
N GLU A 28 10.60 -1.26 -1.90
CA GLU A 28 9.66 -1.67 -2.94
C GLU A 28 8.47 -2.33 -2.25
N VAL A 29 7.53 -1.51 -1.76
CA VAL A 29 6.32 -1.99 -1.11
C VAL A 29 5.53 -2.77 -2.16
N SER A 30 5.48 -4.09 -2.00
CA SER A 30 4.72 -4.95 -2.90
C SER A 30 3.22 -4.77 -2.65
N VAL A 31 2.65 -3.80 -3.39
CA VAL A 31 1.22 -3.50 -3.33
C VAL A 31 0.44 -4.65 -3.97
N VAL A 32 -0.43 -5.28 -3.18
CA VAL A 32 -1.33 -6.33 -3.63
C VAL A 32 -2.71 -5.73 -3.84
N ARG A 33 -3.26 -5.90 -5.04
CA ARG A 33 -4.62 -5.48 -5.40
C ARG A 33 -5.43 -6.70 -5.81
N LEU A 34 -6.62 -6.84 -5.25
CA LEU A 34 -7.49 -7.98 -5.50
C LEU A 34 -8.96 -7.55 -5.50
N GLN A 35 -9.76 -8.15 -6.39
CA GLN A 35 -11.21 -8.12 -6.30
C GLN A 35 -11.72 -9.54 -6.03
N GLY A 36 -12.64 -9.71 -5.09
CA GLY A 36 -13.18 -11.03 -4.76
C GLY A 36 -14.34 -10.98 -3.77
N ALA A 37 -15.01 -12.12 -3.61
CA ALA A 37 -16.03 -12.28 -2.58
C ALA A 37 -15.39 -12.65 -1.24
N ILE A 38 -15.94 -12.12 -0.15
CA ILE A 38 -15.55 -12.51 1.21
C ILE A 38 -16.03 -13.93 1.46
N MET A 39 -15.10 -14.85 1.69
CA MET A 39 -15.38 -16.25 2.02
C MET A 39 -15.55 -16.44 3.52
N GLU A 40 -14.74 -15.75 4.32
CA GLU A 40 -14.77 -15.81 5.77
C GLU A 40 -14.39 -14.46 6.37
N LEU A 41 -15.00 -14.14 7.52
CA LEU A 41 -14.77 -12.90 8.26
C LEU A 41 -14.70 -13.21 9.76
N ASP A 42 -13.51 -13.12 10.35
CA ASP A 42 -13.29 -13.24 11.78
C ASP A 42 -12.84 -11.87 12.34
N LEU A 43 -13.82 -11.08 12.76
CA LEU A 43 -13.59 -9.75 13.34
C LEU A 43 -12.82 -9.81 14.67
N LYS A 44 -12.89 -10.93 15.41
CA LYS A 44 -12.15 -11.06 16.68
C LYS A 44 -10.66 -11.21 16.44
N LYS A 45 -10.30 -11.90 15.34
CA LYS A 45 -8.90 -12.06 14.92
C LYS A 45 -8.44 -10.97 13.94
N ASN A 46 -9.34 -10.09 13.52
CA ASN A 46 -9.15 -9.13 12.43
C ASN A 46 -8.67 -9.80 11.14
N ILE A 47 -9.25 -10.95 10.80
CA ILE A 47 -8.91 -11.71 9.60
C ILE A 47 -10.08 -11.71 8.63
N LEU A 48 -9.75 -11.54 7.36
CA LEU A 48 -10.66 -11.58 6.23
C LEU A 48 -10.10 -12.56 5.18
N ILE A 49 -10.92 -13.50 4.71
CA ILE A 49 -10.54 -14.38 3.60
C ILE A 49 -11.29 -13.95 2.35
N VAL A 50 -10.55 -13.60 1.30
CA VAL A 50 -11.09 -13.18 0.00
C VAL A 50 -10.42 -13.96 -1.11
N ASN A 51 -11.21 -14.70 -1.88
CA ASN A 51 -10.73 -15.54 -2.98
C ASN A 51 -9.52 -16.41 -2.57
N GLU A 52 -9.69 -17.18 -1.48
CA GLU A 52 -8.68 -18.07 -0.89
C GLU A 52 -7.42 -17.38 -0.32
N ARG A 53 -7.38 -16.04 -0.30
CA ARG A 53 -6.28 -15.27 0.31
C ARG A 53 -6.69 -14.72 1.65
N VAL A 54 -5.82 -14.93 2.64
CA VAL A 54 -5.99 -14.43 4.01
C VAL A 54 -5.39 -13.04 4.11
N PHE A 55 -6.20 -12.07 4.50
CA PHE A 55 -5.81 -10.70 4.79
C PHE A 55 -6.00 -10.40 6.27
N VAL A 56 -4.99 -9.76 6.87
CA VAL A 56 -5.08 -9.17 8.20
C VAL A 56 -5.56 -7.73 8.06
N CYS A 57 -6.60 -7.37 8.81
CA CYS A 57 -7.02 -5.99 9.00
C CYS A 57 -6.31 -5.45 10.26
N ASP A 58 -5.51 -4.41 10.10
CA ASP A 58 -4.89 -3.71 11.22
C ASP A 58 -5.69 -2.44 11.57
N GLN A 59 -5.24 -1.69 12.58
CA GLN A 59 -5.87 -0.43 12.98
C GLN A 59 -5.77 0.67 11.91
N LYS A 60 -4.90 0.50 10.90
CA LYS A 60 -4.73 1.44 9.78
C LYS A 60 -5.59 1.04 8.58
N THR A 61 -6.27 -0.11 8.64
CA THR A 61 -7.15 -0.57 7.58
C THR A 61 -8.37 0.31 7.51
N THR A 62 -8.64 0.86 6.34
CA THR A 62 -9.78 1.75 6.08
C THR A 62 -10.82 1.04 5.22
N PHE A 63 -12.09 1.28 5.52
CA PHE A 63 -13.21 0.63 4.83
C PHE A 63 -14.03 1.69 4.12
N HIS A 64 -14.43 1.40 2.89
CA HIS A 64 -15.17 2.32 2.05
C HIS A 64 -16.33 1.60 1.35
N ASN A 65 -17.36 2.35 1.00
CA ASN A 65 -18.40 1.85 0.11
C ASN A 65 -17.98 1.87 -1.37
N GLU A 66 -18.90 1.51 -2.26
CA GLU A 66 -18.67 1.47 -3.70
C GLU A 66 -18.41 2.84 -4.34
N LYS A 67 -18.70 3.93 -3.60
CA LYS A 67 -18.44 5.31 -4.00
C LYS A 67 -17.14 5.87 -3.39
N GLY A 68 -16.40 5.05 -2.63
CA GLY A 68 -15.18 5.48 -1.94
C GLY A 68 -15.44 6.31 -0.67
N VAL A 69 -16.67 6.32 -0.15
CA VAL A 69 -17.00 7.01 1.12
C VAL A 69 -16.64 6.09 2.29
N PRO A 70 -15.95 6.59 3.33
CA PRO A 70 -15.64 5.80 4.52
C PRO A 70 -16.89 5.19 5.15
N VAL A 71 -16.79 3.91 5.51
CA VAL A 71 -17.82 3.17 6.25
C VAL A 71 -17.17 2.41 7.40
N GLY A 72 -17.97 1.94 8.35
CA GLY A 72 -17.47 1.08 9.40
C GLY A 72 -17.34 -0.39 8.97
N ILE A 73 -16.52 -1.13 9.73
CA ILE A 73 -16.23 -2.55 9.50
C ILE A 73 -17.51 -3.42 9.61
N GLU A 74 -18.52 -2.97 10.34
CA GLU A 74 -19.82 -3.63 10.50
C GLU A 74 -20.61 -3.78 9.19
N LYS A 75 -20.22 -3.06 8.13
CA LYS A 75 -20.81 -3.22 6.79
C LYS A 75 -20.26 -4.42 6.03
N LEU A 76 -19.12 -4.99 6.44
CA LEU A 76 -18.58 -6.21 5.83
C LEU A 76 -19.43 -7.42 6.20
N ARG A 77 -19.75 -8.23 5.19
CA ARG A 77 -20.48 -9.49 5.36
C ARG A 77 -19.85 -10.57 4.50
N VAL A 78 -19.94 -11.80 4.97
CA VAL A 78 -19.60 -12.96 4.15
C VAL A 78 -20.45 -12.94 2.87
N LYS A 79 -19.86 -13.33 1.75
CA LYS A 79 -20.39 -13.25 0.36
C LYS A 79 -20.47 -11.85 -0.26
N SER A 80 -20.16 -10.78 0.48
CA SER A 80 -20.04 -9.45 -0.13
C SER A 80 -18.83 -9.38 -1.06
N TRP A 81 -18.97 -8.66 -2.17
CA TRP A 81 -17.85 -8.38 -3.06
C TRP A 81 -17.02 -7.23 -2.51
N VAL A 82 -15.70 -7.36 -2.59
CA VAL A 82 -14.75 -6.33 -2.19
C VAL A 82 -13.62 -6.16 -3.18
N TYR A 83 -13.10 -4.94 -3.24
CA TYR A 83 -11.79 -4.64 -3.79
C TYR A 83 -10.84 -4.29 -2.63
N ILE A 84 -9.70 -4.95 -2.58
CA ILE A 84 -8.71 -4.79 -1.52
C ILE A 84 -7.43 -4.23 -2.13
N GLU A 85 -6.94 -3.15 -1.54
CA GLU A 85 -5.55 -2.72 -1.65
C GLU A 85 -4.84 -3.08 -0.35
N GLY A 86 -3.78 -3.86 -0.46
CA GLY A 86 -2.98 -4.29 0.66
C GLY A 86 -1.51 -4.29 0.32
N GLU A 87 -0.71 -4.68 1.31
CA GLU A 87 0.73 -4.87 1.17
C GLU A 87 1.12 -6.23 1.74
N ARG A 88 2.22 -6.78 1.24
CA ARG A 88 2.86 -7.93 1.88
C ARG A 88 3.78 -7.41 2.96
N ASP A 89 3.48 -7.80 4.19
CA ASP A 89 4.38 -7.63 5.34
C ASP A 89 5.40 -8.77 5.29
N GLU A 90 6.57 -8.52 4.68
CA GLU A 90 7.64 -9.51 4.51
C GLU A 90 8.19 -10.01 5.85
N ALA A 91 8.26 -9.14 6.85
CA ALA A 91 8.76 -9.49 8.18
C ALA A 91 7.89 -10.58 8.85
N ARG A 92 6.57 -10.51 8.66
CA ARG A 92 5.61 -11.45 9.24
C ARG A 92 4.99 -12.42 8.23
N LYS A 93 5.46 -12.40 6.98
CA LYS A 93 4.98 -13.23 5.86
C LYS A 93 3.45 -13.24 5.71
N ARG A 94 2.80 -12.08 5.82
CA ARG A 94 1.33 -11.96 5.80
C ARG A 94 0.87 -10.84 4.87
N LEU A 95 -0.36 -10.95 4.38
CA LEU A 95 -1.01 -9.87 3.63
C LEU A 95 -1.76 -8.97 4.60
N VAL A 96 -1.45 -7.69 4.57
CA VAL A 96 -2.13 -6.68 5.39
C VAL A 96 -3.00 -5.84 4.46
N ALA A 97 -4.30 -5.81 4.72
CA ALA A 97 -5.20 -4.92 4.01
C ALA A 97 -4.94 -3.47 4.45
N LYS A 98 -4.95 -2.54 3.50
CA LYS A 98 -4.85 -1.09 3.77
C LYS A 98 -6.16 -0.39 3.49
N LYS A 99 -6.78 -0.74 2.36
CA LYS A 99 -8.07 -0.21 1.96
C LYS A 99 -8.94 -1.34 1.47
N ILE A 100 -10.17 -1.38 1.98
CA ILE A 100 -11.19 -2.32 1.54
C ILE A 100 -12.37 -1.51 1.04
N TYR A 101 -12.75 -1.73 -0.20
CA TYR A 101 -13.90 -1.11 -0.85
C TYR A 101 -14.98 -2.17 -1.03
N LEU A 102 -16.16 -1.94 -0.47
CA LEU A 102 -17.34 -2.74 -0.76
C LEU A 102 -17.74 -2.53 -2.21
N LEU A 103 -18.09 -3.61 -2.89
CA LEU A 103 -18.54 -3.58 -4.27
C LEU A 103 -19.93 -4.20 -4.38
N PRO A 104 -20.76 -3.73 -5.32
CA PRO A 104 -22.04 -4.37 -5.61
C PRO A 104 -21.87 -5.75 -6.25
N ARG A 105 -20.78 -5.96 -6.99
CA ARG A 105 -20.42 -7.18 -7.71
C ARG A 105 -18.97 -7.10 -8.20
N TYR A 106 -18.51 -8.12 -8.91
CA TYR A 106 -17.27 -8.03 -9.68
C TYR A 106 -17.38 -6.89 -10.71
N ILE A 107 -16.47 -5.90 -10.62
CA ILE A 107 -16.35 -4.79 -11.56
C ILE A 107 -15.43 -5.20 -12.71
N GLY A 108 -15.99 -5.27 -13.92
CA GLY A 108 -15.23 -5.56 -15.14
C GLY A 108 -14.43 -4.35 -15.64
N ARG A 109 -13.46 -4.58 -16.53
CA ARG A 109 -12.55 -3.55 -17.08
C ARG A 109 -13.28 -2.30 -17.60
N LYS A 110 -14.36 -2.48 -18.37
CA LYS A 110 -15.15 -1.37 -18.96
C LYS A 110 -15.84 -0.50 -17.91
N GLU A 111 -16.18 -1.08 -16.76
CA GLU A 111 -16.92 -0.42 -15.69
C GLU A 111 -15.99 0.28 -14.69
N ARG A 112 -14.69 -0.06 -14.66
CA ARG A 112 -13.69 0.54 -13.74
C ARG A 112 -13.64 2.07 -13.81
N ARG A 113 -14.02 2.68 -14.94
CA ARG A 113 -14.13 4.14 -15.07
C ARG A 113 -15.08 4.79 -14.05
N LEU A 114 -16.06 4.04 -13.54
CA LEU A 114 -17.01 4.48 -12.53
C LEU A 114 -16.47 4.31 -11.09
N TYR A 115 -15.34 3.63 -10.94
CA TYR A 115 -14.73 3.26 -9.66
C TYR A 115 -13.27 3.71 -9.65
N PRO A 116 -12.99 5.00 -9.38
CA PRO A 116 -11.67 5.61 -9.57
C PRO A 116 -10.56 5.04 -8.68
N PHE A 117 -10.93 4.28 -7.65
CA PHE A 117 -10.00 3.56 -6.77
C PHE A 117 -9.53 2.22 -7.34
N ILE A 118 -10.13 1.72 -8.43
CA ILE A 118 -9.67 0.52 -9.13
C ILE A 118 -8.77 0.98 -10.28
N PRO A 119 -7.48 0.57 -10.31
CA PRO A 119 -6.59 0.92 -11.40
C PRO A 119 -7.11 0.46 -12.75
N ARG A 120 -6.86 1.30 -13.76
CA ARG A 120 -7.00 0.92 -15.16
C ARG A 120 -5.81 0.02 -15.48
N GLU A 121 -6.09 -1.17 -16.00
CA GLU A 121 -5.07 -1.93 -16.73
C GLU A 121 -5.10 -1.33 -18.12
N ASP A 122 -4.03 -0.62 -18.48
CA ASP A 122 -3.80 -0.10 -19.82
C ASP A 122 -3.44 -1.24 -20.80
#